data_AF-Q5L5S5-F1
#
_entry.id   AF-Q5L5S5-F1
#
_cell.length_a   1.000
_cell.length_b   1.000
_cell.length_c   1.000
_cell.angle_alpha   90.00
_cell.angle_beta   90.00
_cell.angle_gamma   90.00
#
_symmetry.space_group_name_H-M   'P 1'
#
loop_
_entity.id
_entity.type
_entity.pdbx_description
1 polymer ?
#
loop_
_entity_poly.entity_id
_entity_poly.type
_entity_poly.pdbx_seq_one_letter_code
_entity_poly.pdbx_strand_id
1 'polypeptide(L)'
;MSFNVTLPLSHLPAPELDYTLLSSEQKLTLYGDIRRHRCQGGPLVVVGTLAFIFALVLVLIGSCLLGYPLQGLVFVSDIFLPFLLPGCLLFVLIAAPLMMYAFQYHKAALSKHKQLAESNYVQILHYCNSQTGKITKKDVAGFIASQVLLVEYTPRFSFVTLLQTLKVIPEKDSSRSSLHDSLIAEGVDRAKEDIYASEYDKEKRDRLEAEEEARAAEQRQEEEASLGVSPLLT
;
A
#
# COMPACT_ATOMS: atom_id res chain seq x y z
N MET A 1 32.78 -15.97 10.73
CA MET A 1 32.74 -14.73 11.54
C MET A 1 31.45 -14.02 11.17
N SER A 2 30.43 -14.13 12.03
CA SER A 2 29.09 -13.63 11.77
C SER A 2 28.87 -12.42 12.68
N PHE A 3 28.79 -11.23 12.09
CA PHE A 3 28.43 -10.03 12.82
C PHE A 3 26.91 -9.96 12.93
N ASN A 4 26.40 -10.37 14.08
CA ASN A 4 25.04 -10.16 14.51
C ASN A 4 25.00 -8.80 15.20
N VAL A 5 24.58 -7.74 14.49
CA VAL A 5 24.45 -6.39 15.04
C VAL A 5 22.98 -6.03 15.11
N THR A 6 22.32 -6.48 16.16
CA THR A 6 21.10 -5.86 16.68
C THR A 6 21.51 -4.62 17.48
N LEU A 7 21.49 -3.46 16.84
CA LEU A 7 21.64 -2.17 17.54
C LEU A 7 20.30 -1.75 18.18
N PRO A 8 20.29 -1.32 19.46
CA PRO A 8 19.10 -0.79 20.11
C PRO A 8 18.85 0.65 19.64
N LEU A 9 17.89 0.84 18.74
CA LEU A 9 17.51 2.13 18.17
C LEU A 9 16.46 2.83 19.06
N SER A 10 16.90 3.30 20.22
CA SER A 10 16.10 4.16 21.10
C SER A 10 16.94 5.33 21.55
N HIS A 11 16.75 6.50 20.93
CA HIS A 11 16.83 7.85 21.53
C HIS A 11 17.04 8.93 20.44
N LEU A 12 15.99 9.28 19.72
CA LEU A 12 15.81 10.61 19.12
C LEU A 12 14.33 11.01 19.29
N PRO A 13 14.03 12.27 19.66
CA PRO A 13 12.65 12.74 19.76
C PRO A 13 12.10 12.96 18.35
N ALA A 14 11.55 11.90 17.76
CA ALA A 14 10.71 12.03 16.57
C ALA A 14 9.42 12.76 16.97
N PRO A 15 8.81 13.59 16.10
CA PRO A 15 7.43 14.02 16.30
C PRO A 15 6.60 12.78 16.62
N GLU A 16 5.76 12.85 17.65
CA GLU A 16 4.96 11.72 18.13
C GLU A 16 3.96 11.26 17.06
N LEU A 17 4.44 10.53 16.06
CA LEU A 17 3.60 9.68 15.25
C LEU A 17 3.24 8.49 16.12
N ASP A 18 1.95 8.34 16.39
CA ASP A 18 1.34 7.23 17.14
C ASP A 18 1.39 5.90 16.34
N TYR A 19 2.47 5.69 15.59
CA TYR A 19 2.71 4.54 14.75
C TYR A 19 3.57 3.55 15.52
N THR A 20 3.11 2.31 15.55
CA THR A 20 3.83 1.22 16.20
C THR A 20 4.87 0.63 15.26
N LEU A 21 6.14 0.61 15.70
CA LEU A 21 7.21 -0.10 14.99
C LEU A 21 7.06 -1.60 15.24
N LEU A 22 6.89 -2.38 14.16
CA LEU A 22 6.73 -3.82 14.22
C LEU A 22 8.06 -4.55 14.04
N SER A 23 8.22 -5.66 14.76
CA SER A 23 9.34 -6.58 14.54
C SER A 23 9.18 -7.36 13.23
N SER A 24 10.27 -7.94 12.72
CA SER A 24 10.23 -8.75 11.49
C SER A 24 9.26 -9.93 11.60
N GLU A 25 9.16 -10.58 12.76
CA GLU A 25 8.21 -11.68 12.99
C GLU A 25 6.75 -11.21 12.93
N GLN A 26 6.45 -10.03 13.49
CA GLN A 26 5.12 -9.44 13.43
C GLN A 26 4.76 -9.05 11.99
N LYS A 27 5.71 -8.51 11.23
CA LYS A 27 5.54 -8.20 9.81
C LYS A 27 5.28 -9.46 8.97
N LEU A 28 6.01 -10.56 9.23
CA LEU A 28 5.75 -11.85 8.57
C LEU A 28 4.38 -12.43 8.93
N THR A 29 3.96 -12.29 10.19
CA THR A 29 2.62 -12.70 10.62
C THR A 29 1.54 -11.92 9.88
N LEU A 30 1.70 -10.59 9.77
CA LEU A 30 0.79 -9.74 8.98
C LEU A 30 0.78 -10.13 7.51
N TYR A 31 1.93 -10.43 6.92
CA TYR A 31 2.01 -10.91 5.53
C TYR A 31 1.23 -12.22 5.33
N GLY A 32 1.43 -13.21 6.21
CA GLY A 32 0.70 -14.47 6.19
C GLY A 32 -0.81 -14.27 6.29
N ASP A 33 -1.23 -13.39 7.20
CA ASP A 33 -2.62 -13.03 7.40
C ASP A 33 -3.24 -12.32 6.20
N ILE A 34 -2.55 -11.35 5.62
CA ILE A 34 -3.00 -10.64 4.41
C ILE A 34 -3.14 -11.61 3.24
N ARG A 35 -2.18 -12.53 3.09
CA ARG A 35 -2.24 -13.57 2.06
C ARG A 35 -3.43 -14.49 2.27
N ARG A 36 -3.69 -14.92 3.51
CA ARG A 36 -4.86 -15.71 3.87
C ARG A 36 -6.17 -14.98 3.55
N HIS A 37 -6.22 -13.68 3.86
CA HIS A 37 -7.37 -12.82 3.54
C HIS A 37 -7.65 -12.80 2.04
N ARG A 38 -6.63 -12.68 1.19
CA ARG A 38 -6.82 -12.73 -0.25
C ARG A 38 -7.36 -14.07 -0.74
N CYS A 39 -6.85 -15.18 -0.21
CA CYS A 39 -7.25 -16.52 -0.63
C CYS A 39 -8.67 -16.90 -0.16
N GLN A 40 -9.12 -16.41 1.00
CA GLN A 40 -10.43 -16.75 1.55
C GLN A 40 -11.52 -15.74 1.16
N GLY A 41 -11.19 -14.44 1.13
CA GLY A 41 -12.16 -13.37 0.85
C GLY A 41 -12.54 -13.25 -0.62
N GLY A 42 -11.61 -13.48 -1.54
CA GLY A 42 -11.84 -13.37 -2.98
C GLY A 42 -12.99 -14.24 -3.49
N PRO A 43 -12.98 -15.56 -3.22
CA PRO A 43 -14.07 -16.45 -3.61
C PRO A 43 -15.43 -16.03 -3.05
N LEU A 44 -15.46 -15.52 -1.81
CA LEU A 44 -16.69 -15.11 -1.15
C LEU A 44 -17.37 -13.91 -1.84
N VAL A 45 -16.57 -12.93 -2.29
CA VAL A 45 -17.09 -11.79 -3.08
C VAL A 45 -17.70 -12.28 -4.39
N VAL A 46 -17.05 -13.22 -5.07
CA VAL A 46 -17.54 -13.77 -6.35
C VAL A 46 -18.88 -14.46 -6.15
N VAL A 47 -18.97 -15.35 -5.15
CA VAL A 47 -20.21 -16.08 -4.82
C VAL A 47 -21.32 -15.11 -4.42
N GLY A 48 -21.01 -14.14 -3.55
CA GLY A 48 -21.97 -13.11 -3.13
C GLY A 48 -22.49 -12.28 -4.29
N THR A 49 -21.61 -11.91 -5.22
CA THR A 49 -21.97 -11.14 -6.43
C THR A 49 -22.86 -11.95 -7.37
N LEU A 50 -22.54 -13.23 -7.59
CA LEU A 50 -23.39 -14.11 -8.40
C LEU A 50 -24.79 -14.25 -7.79
N ALA A 51 -24.88 -14.52 -6.48
CA ALA A 51 -26.16 -14.60 -5.77
C ALA A 51 -26.96 -13.29 -5.89
N PHE A 52 -26.28 -12.14 -5.79
CA PHE A 52 -26.88 -10.82 -5.98
C PHE A 52 -27.46 -10.65 -7.40
N ILE A 53 -26.70 -11.02 -8.44
CA ILE A 53 -27.16 -10.93 -9.84
C ILE A 53 -28.39 -11.82 -10.05
N PHE A 54 -28.38 -13.06 -9.57
CA PHE A 54 -29.54 -13.94 -9.67
C PHE A 54 -30.77 -13.38 -8.94
N ALA A 55 -30.59 -12.83 -7.74
CA ALA A 55 -31.67 -12.19 -7.01
C ALA A 55 -32.25 -11.00 -7.79
N LEU A 56 -31.38 -10.17 -8.38
CA LEU A 56 -31.80 -9.01 -9.17
C LEU A 56 -32.58 -9.43 -10.42
N VAL A 57 -32.11 -10.45 -11.15
CA VAL A 57 -32.80 -10.98 -12.33
C VAL A 57 -34.19 -11.51 -11.97
N LEU A 58 -34.31 -12.28 -10.88
CA LEU A 58 -35.60 -12.80 -10.41
C LEU A 58 -36.55 -11.67 -10.03
N VAL A 59 -36.07 -10.68 -9.26
CA VAL A 59 -36.90 -9.52 -8.87
C VAL A 59 -37.30 -8.71 -10.10
N LEU A 60 -36.42 -8.54 -11.08
CA LEU A 60 -36.69 -7.80 -12.31
C LEU A 60 -37.74 -8.51 -13.17
N ILE A 61 -37.64 -9.82 -13.37
CA ILE A 61 -38.65 -10.62 -14.09
C ILE A 61 -40.00 -10.50 -13.39
N GLY A 62 -40.05 -10.69 -12.06
CA GLY A 62 -41.28 -10.55 -11.28
C GLY A 62 -41.89 -9.15 -11.39
N SER A 63 -41.04 -8.10 -11.38
CA SER A 63 -41.47 -6.71 -11.51
C SER A 63 -42.02 -6.39 -12.91
N CYS A 64 -41.40 -6.93 -13.96
CA CYS A 64 -41.89 -6.79 -15.33
C CYS A 64 -43.25 -7.47 -15.53
N LEU A 65 -43.43 -8.67 -14.99
CA LEU A 65 -44.70 -9.41 -15.06
C LEU A 65 -45.83 -8.71 -14.29
N LEU A 66 -45.49 -8.01 -13.19
CA LEU A 66 -46.43 -7.14 -12.46
C LEU A 66 -46.88 -5.93 -13.29
N GLY A 67 -45.95 -5.30 -14.01
CA GLY A 67 -46.22 -4.10 -14.81
C GLY A 67 -46.95 -4.38 -16.13
N TYR A 68 -46.85 -5.59 -16.66
CA TYR A 68 -47.51 -6.03 -17.90
C TYR A 68 -48.27 -7.34 -17.68
N PRO A 69 -49.41 -7.32 -16.97
CA PRO A 69 -50.14 -8.52 -16.64
C PRO A 69 -50.73 -9.15 -17.91
N LEU A 70 -50.19 -10.29 -18.32
CA LEU A 70 -50.81 -11.13 -19.34
C LEU A 70 -52.15 -11.63 -18.82
N GLN A 71 -53.19 -11.56 -19.65
CA GLN A 71 -54.52 -12.07 -19.30
C GLN A 71 -54.43 -13.54 -18.85
N GLY A 72 -54.89 -13.82 -17.63
CA GLY A 72 -54.91 -15.17 -17.06
C GLY A 72 -53.82 -15.46 -16.01
N LEU A 73 -52.88 -14.54 -15.76
CA LEU A 73 -51.89 -14.71 -14.69
C LEU A 73 -52.49 -14.41 -13.31
N VAL A 74 -52.26 -15.31 -12.37
CA VAL A 74 -52.54 -15.15 -10.94
C VAL A 74 -51.29 -14.64 -10.24
N PHE A 75 -51.37 -13.45 -9.64
CA PHE A 75 -50.23 -12.79 -8.98
C PHE A 75 -49.45 -13.71 -8.04
N VAL A 76 -50.16 -14.46 -7.18
CA VAL A 76 -49.52 -15.26 -6.13
C VAL A 76 -48.74 -16.43 -6.73
N SER A 77 -49.37 -17.27 -7.55
CA SER A 77 -48.76 -18.49 -8.09
C SER A 77 -47.80 -18.23 -9.25
N ASP A 78 -48.07 -17.21 -10.06
CA ASP A 78 -47.40 -17.06 -11.36
C ASP A 78 -46.34 -15.95 -11.35
N ILE A 79 -46.35 -15.08 -10.33
CA ILE A 79 -45.43 -13.94 -10.23
C ILE A 79 -44.69 -13.93 -8.90
N PHE A 80 -45.42 -13.94 -7.77
CA PHE A 80 -44.83 -13.79 -6.45
C PHE A 80 -44.01 -15.01 -6.02
N LEU A 81 -44.62 -16.21 -5.99
CA LEU A 81 -43.93 -17.44 -5.60
C LEU A 81 -42.73 -17.81 -6.50
N PRO A 82 -42.80 -17.71 -7.83
CA PRO A 82 -41.70 -18.16 -8.69
C PRO A 82 -40.56 -17.15 -8.83
N PHE A 83 -40.83 -15.84 -8.67
CA PHE A 83 -39.84 -14.79 -8.98
C PHE A 83 -39.55 -13.87 -7.79
N LEU A 84 -40.58 -13.17 -7.28
CA LEU A 84 -40.34 -12.13 -6.26
C LEU A 84 -39.89 -12.70 -4.92
N LEU A 85 -40.60 -13.70 -4.39
CA LEU A 85 -40.28 -14.33 -3.12
C LEU A 85 -38.88 -14.96 -3.13
N PRO A 86 -38.50 -15.84 -4.09
CA PRO A 86 -37.17 -16.41 -4.12
C PRO A 86 -36.08 -15.37 -4.39
N GLY A 87 -36.35 -14.35 -5.19
CA GLY A 87 -35.42 -13.23 -5.40
C GLY A 87 -35.15 -12.45 -4.12
N CYS A 88 -36.19 -12.08 -3.38
CA CYS A 88 -36.07 -11.40 -2.09
C CYS A 88 -35.37 -12.28 -1.04
N LEU A 89 -35.72 -13.57 -0.94
CA LEU A 89 -35.09 -14.49 0.00
C LEU A 89 -33.60 -14.70 -0.32
N LEU A 90 -33.27 -14.90 -1.60
CA LEU A 90 -31.88 -15.04 -2.05
C LEU A 90 -31.07 -13.77 -1.73
N PHE A 91 -31.67 -12.59 -1.91
CA PHE A 91 -31.03 -11.33 -1.57
C PHE A 91 -30.79 -11.20 -0.06
N VAL A 92 -31.84 -11.34 0.75
CA VAL A 92 -31.79 -11.07 2.20
C VAL A 92 -30.99 -12.13 2.95
N LEU A 93 -31.14 -13.41 2.60
CA LEU A 93 -30.53 -14.51 3.36
C LEU A 93 -29.13 -14.87 2.89
N ILE A 94 -28.79 -14.58 1.63
CA ILE A 94 -27.52 -15.02 1.04
C ILE A 94 -26.72 -13.82 0.57
N ALA A 95 -27.20 -13.08 -0.44
CA ALA A 95 -26.38 -12.06 -1.10
C ALA A 95 -25.93 -10.95 -0.13
N ALA A 96 -26.86 -10.34 0.61
CA ALA A 96 -26.55 -9.23 1.51
C ALA A 96 -25.61 -9.66 2.67
N PRO A 97 -25.84 -10.78 3.39
CA PRO A 97 -24.90 -11.26 4.41
C PRO A 97 -23.50 -11.56 3.86
N LEU A 98 -23.40 -12.23 2.71
CA LEU A 98 -22.10 -12.55 2.09
C LEU A 98 -21.34 -11.28 1.72
N MET A 99 -22.02 -10.29 1.13
CA MET A 99 -21.42 -9.01 0.75
C MET A 99 -20.98 -8.21 1.99
N MET A 100 -21.80 -8.17 3.05
CA MET A 100 -21.43 -7.55 4.32
C MET A 100 -20.19 -8.21 4.94
N TYR A 101 -20.17 -9.54 4.99
CA TYR A 101 -19.03 -10.27 5.52
C TYR A 101 -17.78 -10.01 4.69
N ALA A 102 -17.88 -10.10 3.36
CA ALA A 102 -16.76 -9.83 2.46
C ALA A 102 -16.22 -8.40 2.62
N PHE A 103 -17.09 -7.42 2.81
CA PHE A 103 -16.71 -6.03 3.08
C PHE A 103 -15.94 -5.89 4.39
N GLN A 104 -16.44 -6.48 5.49
CA GLN A 104 -15.73 -6.46 6.78
C GLN A 104 -14.37 -7.15 6.69
N TYR A 105 -14.32 -8.27 5.99
CA TYR A 105 -13.10 -9.04 5.79
C TYR A 105 -12.06 -8.24 4.97
N HIS A 106 -12.50 -7.53 3.93
CA HIS A 106 -11.64 -6.64 3.16
C HIS A 106 -11.16 -5.44 4.00
N LYS A 107 -12.03 -4.84 4.82
CA LYS A 107 -11.65 -3.75 5.74
C LYS A 107 -10.57 -4.19 6.72
N ALA A 108 -10.67 -5.40 7.26
CA ALA A 108 -9.65 -5.97 8.14
C ALA A 108 -8.32 -6.24 7.41
N ALA A 109 -8.35 -6.65 6.14
CA ALA A 109 -7.14 -6.78 5.34
C ALA A 109 -6.48 -5.41 5.08
N LEU A 110 -7.27 -4.38 4.79
CA LEU A 110 -6.79 -3.01 4.60
C LEU A 110 -6.16 -2.43 5.88
N SER A 111 -6.75 -2.69 7.06
CA SER A 111 -6.16 -2.24 8.32
C SER A 111 -4.80 -2.89 8.58
N LYS A 112 -4.64 -4.18 8.25
CA LYS A 112 -3.34 -4.88 8.34
C LYS A 112 -2.30 -4.31 7.37
N HIS A 113 -2.71 -3.99 6.14
CA HIS A 113 -1.84 -3.30 5.18
C HIS A 113 -1.43 -1.91 5.68
N LYS A 114 -2.36 -1.16 6.26
CA LYS A 114 -2.09 0.16 6.84
C LYS A 114 -1.09 0.06 7.99
N GLN A 115 -1.30 -0.87 8.92
CA GLN A 115 -0.40 -1.10 10.05
C GLN A 115 1.02 -1.44 9.58
N LEU A 116 1.16 -2.30 8.57
CA LEU A 116 2.45 -2.64 7.98
C LEU A 116 3.11 -1.41 7.32
N ALA A 117 2.34 -0.62 6.59
CA ALA A 117 2.81 0.60 5.93
C ALA A 117 3.29 1.65 6.94
N GLU A 118 2.53 1.90 8.01
CA GLU A 118 2.90 2.82 9.10
C GLU A 118 4.21 2.37 9.76
N SER A 119 4.33 1.07 10.09
CA SER A 119 5.56 0.52 10.64
C SER A 119 6.76 0.68 9.69
N ASN A 120 6.57 0.50 8.38
CA ASN A 120 7.64 0.67 7.41
C ASN A 120 8.06 2.13 7.31
N TYR A 121 7.10 3.06 7.26
CA TYR A 121 7.38 4.49 7.25
C TYR A 121 8.19 4.91 8.48
N VAL A 122 7.79 4.49 9.69
CA VAL A 122 8.54 4.79 10.92
C VAL A 122 9.97 4.23 10.87
N GLN A 123 10.14 3.00 10.36
CA GLN A 123 11.45 2.39 10.25
C GLN A 123 12.36 3.18 9.28
N ILE A 124 11.83 3.62 8.15
CA ILE A 124 12.57 4.44 7.18
C ILE A 124 12.87 5.83 7.76
N LEU A 125 11.89 6.46 8.40
CA LEU A 125 12.06 7.76 9.05
C LEU A 125 13.13 7.70 10.14
N HIS A 126 13.14 6.64 10.96
CA HIS A 126 14.18 6.43 11.95
C HIS A 126 15.56 6.28 11.30
N TYR A 127 15.66 5.52 10.21
CA TYR A 127 16.89 5.42 9.45
C TYR A 127 17.36 6.80 8.98
N CYS A 128 16.46 7.60 8.38
CA CYS A 128 16.77 8.95 7.92
C CYS A 128 17.24 9.87 9.05
N ASN A 129 16.56 9.86 10.18
CA ASN A 129 16.93 10.68 11.34
C ASN A 129 18.26 10.26 11.98
N SER A 130 18.65 8.98 11.83
CA SER A 130 19.87 8.44 12.43
C SER A 130 21.15 8.73 11.64
N GLN A 131 21.05 9.19 10.39
CA GLN A 131 22.25 9.50 9.61
C GLN A 131 22.74 10.91 9.93
N THR A 132 24.04 11.02 10.17
CA THR A 132 24.72 12.29 10.45
C THR A 132 25.18 13.01 9.18
N GLY A 133 25.01 12.41 8.00
CA GLY A 133 25.46 12.93 6.71
C GLY A 133 24.33 13.21 5.73
N LYS A 134 24.68 13.69 4.53
CA LYS A 134 23.73 13.91 3.44
C LYS A 134 23.23 12.57 2.91
N ILE A 135 21.99 12.21 3.24
CA ILE A 135 21.32 11.02 2.70
C ILE A 135 20.84 11.30 1.29
N THR A 136 21.04 10.34 0.39
CA THR A 136 20.49 10.37 -0.97
C THR A 136 19.26 9.47 -1.10
N LYS A 137 18.44 9.70 -2.13
CA LYS A 137 17.30 8.83 -2.47
C LYS A 137 17.73 7.37 -2.71
N LYS A 138 18.97 7.15 -3.19
CA LYS A 138 19.56 5.84 -3.42
C LYS A 138 19.83 5.10 -2.11
N ASP A 139 20.36 5.80 -1.10
CA ASP A 139 20.61 5.24 0.23
C ASP A 139 19.31 4.76 0.89
N VAL A 140 18.26 5.59 0.80
CA VAL A 140 16.92 5.24 1.29
C VAL A 140 16.37 4.01 0.57
N ALA A 141 16.45 3.97 -0.76
CA ALA A 141 15.99 2.82 -1.54
C ALA A 141 16.76 1.54 -1.20
N GLY A 142 18.08 1.63 -1.02
CA GLY A 142 18.92 0.51 -0.59
C GLY A 142 18.57 0.00 0.80
N PHE A 143 18.30 0.92 1.74
CA PHE A 143 17.80 0.55 3.07
C PHE A 143 16.43 -0.12 3.00
N ILE A 144 15.51 0.38 2.16
CA ILE A 144 14.19 -0.24 1.95
C ILE A 144 14.35 -1.67 1.45
N ALA A 145 15.18 -1.89 0.43
CA ALA A 145 15.40 -3.20 -0.16
C ALA A 145 16.06 -4.21 0.80
N SER A 146 16.92 -3.73 1.72
CA SER A 146 17.69 -4.60 2.61
C SER A 146 17.10 -4.82 3.99
N GLN A 147 16.36 -3.85 4.54
CA GLN A 147 15.92 -3.85 5.95
C GLN A 147 14.41 -3.69 6.15
N VAL A 148 13.69 -3.14 5.16
CA VAL A 148 12.24 -2.89 5.26
C VAL A 148 11.45 -3.98 4.54
N LEU A 149 11.88 -4.35 3.33
CA LEU A 149 11.33 -5.46 2.58
C LEU A 149 11.94 -6.77 3.06
N LEU A 150 11.09 -7.68 3.52
CA LEU A 150 11.52 -9.00 3.95
C LEU A 150 11.71 -9.92 2.75
N VAL A 151 12.71 -10.81 2.83
CA VAL A 151 13.08 -11.74 1.74
C VAL A 151 11.93 -12.71 1.40
N GLU A 152 11.05 -13.00 2.38
CA GLU A 152 9.88 -13.86 2.24
C GLU A 152 8.74 -13.21 1.43
N TYR A 153 8.81 -11.90 1.18
CA TYR A 153 7.79 -11.20 0.44
C TYR A 153 7.88 -11.50 -1.06
N THR A 154 6.73 -11.81 -1.66
CA THR A 154 6.66 -11.85 -3.12
C THR A 154 6.88 -10.44 -3.71
N PRO A 155 7.44 -10.32 -4.93
CA PRO A 155 7.62 -9.02 -5.60
C PRO A 155 6.33 -8.19 -5.67
N ARG A 156 5.20 -8.85 -5.94
CA ARG A 156 3.88 -8.19 -5.94
C ARG A 156 3.48 -7.64 -4.58
N PHE A 157 3.76 -8.38 -3.51
CA PHE A 157 3.45 -7.92 -2.16
C PHE A 157 4.35 -6.77 -1.74
N SER A 158 5.66 -6.84 -2.02
CA SER A 158 6.61 -5.75 -1.80
C SER A 158 6.14 -4.48 -2.51
N PHE A 159 5.77 -4.57 -3.79
CA PHE A 159 5.28 -3.43 -4.57
C PHE A 159 4.03 -2.79 -3.94
N VAL A 160 3.02 -3.59 -3.59
CA VAL A 160 1.80 -3.10 -2.95
C VAL A 160 2.10 -2.48 -1.58
N THR A 161 3.02 -3.08 -0.83
CA THR A 161 3.41 -2.59 0.50
C THR A 161 4.08 -1.22 0.43
N LEU A 162 4.98 -1.02 -0.55
CA LEU A 162 5.59 0.28 -0.80
C LEU A 162 4.55 1.33 -1.24
N LEU A 163 3.60 0.95 -2.10
CA LEU A 163 2.50 1.83 -2.48
C LEU A 163 1.65 2.28 -1.28
N GLN A 164 1.36 1.36 -0.35
CA GLN A 164 0.65 1.71 0.88
C GLN A 164 1.51 2.56 1.81
N THR A 165 2.84 2.34 1.82
CA THR A 165 3.80 3.14 2.59
C THR A 165 3.80 4.60 2.12
N LEU A 166 3.72 4.86 0.80
CA LEU A 166 3.56 6.24 0.28
C LEU A 166 2.29 6.93 0.79
N LYS A 167 1.19 6.19 0.94
CA LYS A 167 -0.10 6.75 1.37
C LYS A 167 -0.15 7.13 2.85
N VAL A 168 0.79 6.64 3.65
CA VAL A 168 0.87 6.95 5.08
C VAL A 168 1.90 8.04 5.38
N ILE A 169 2.67 8.49 4.38
CA ILE A 169 3.55 9.66 4.53
C ILE A 169 2.67 10.87 4.85
N PRO A 170 2.97 11.62 5.92
CA PRO A 170 2.21 12.82 6.29
C PRO A 170 2.14 13.82 5.14
N GLU A 171 1.03 14.53 5.03
CA GLU A 171 0.92 15.63 4.07
C GLU A 171 1.91 16.74 4.43
N LYS A 172 2.42 17.41 3.39
CA LYS A 172 3.34 18.54 3.53
C LYS A 172 2.69 19.62 4.40
N ASP A 173 3.50 20.21 5.29
CA ASP A 173 3.08 21.25 6.22
C ASP A 173 2.07 20.81 7.31
N SER A 174 1.82 19.49 7.43
CA SER A 174 1.07 18.94 8.58
C SER A 174 1.91 18.96 9.86
N SER A 175 1.25 18.96 11.02
CA SER A 175 1.93 18.88 12.34
C SER A 175 2.75 17.60 12.55
N ARG A 176 2.56 16.59 11.68
CA ARG A 176 3.26 15.31 11.69
C ARG A 176 4.32 15.20 10.60
N SER A 177 4.49 16.24 9.77
CA SER A 177 5.45 16.24 8.68
C SER A 177 6.89 16.23 9.21
N SER A 178 7.75 15.51 8.50
CA SER A 178 9.20 15.46 8.72
C SER A 178 9.93 16.09 7.54
N LEU A 179 11.11 16.63 7.81
CA LEU A 179 12.03 17.16 6.80
C LEU A 179 12.44 16.08 5.77
N HIS A 180 12.35 14.81 6.15
CA HIS A 180 12.73 13.69 5.30
C HIS A 180 11.58 13.14 4.44
N ASP A 181 10.35 13.62 4.58
CA ASP A 181 9.17 13.01 3.92
C ASP A 181 9.29 12.97 2.39
N SER A 182 9.79 14.05 1.78
CA SER A 182 10.04 14.09 0.33
C SER A 182 11.09 13.07 -0.10
N LEU A 183 12.18 12.97 0.66
CA LEU A 183 13.27 12.04 0.39
C LEU A 183 12.82 10.58 0.58
N ILE A 184 11.97 10.32 1.59
CA ILE A 184 11.36 9.01 1.83
C ILE A 184 10.45 8.65 0.66
N ALA A 185 9.61 9.57 0.18
CA ALA A 185 8.74 9.33 -0.97
C ALA A 185 9.55 8.96 -2.22
N GLU A 186 10.59 9.72 -2.54
CA GLU A 186 11.50 9.44 -3.66
C GLU A 186 12.22 8.10 -3.52
N GLY A 187 12.71 7.77 -2.32
CA GLY A 187 13.36 6.49 -2.04
C GLY A 187 12.40 5.30 -2.17
N VAL A 188 11.15 5.46 -1.73
CA VAL A 188 10.10 4.43 -1.88
C VAL A 188 9.72 4.25 -3.34
N ASP A 189 9.60 5.33 -4.12
CA ASP A 189 9.33 5.24 -5.55
C ASP A 189 10.46 4.55 -6.31
N ARG A 190 11.72 4.87 -6.00
CA ARG A 190 12.88 4.16 -6.57
C ARG A 190 12.85 2.68 -6.21
N ALA A 191 12.70 2.35 -4.93
CA ALA A 191 12.65 0.96 -4.47
C ALA A 191 11.53 0.16 -5.16
N LYS A 192 10.40 0.79 -5.45
CA LYS A 192 9.28 0.20 -6.18
C LYS A 192 9.63 -0.15 -7.62
N GLU A 193 10.35 0.73 -8.32
CA GLU A 193 10.86 0.45 -9.67
C GLU A 193 11.88 -0.69 -9.66
N ASP A 194 12.73 -0.73 -8.63
CA ASP A 194 13.79 -1.73 -8.51
C ASP A 194 13.30 -3.15 -8.26
N ILE A 195 12.05 -3.33 -7.80
CA ILE A 195 11.45 -4.66 -7.59
C ILE A 195 11.36 -5.46 -8.89
N TYR A 196 11.10 -4.79 -10.02
CA TYR A 196 10.95 -5.44 -11.33
C TYR A 196 12.03 -5.08 -12.33
N ALA A 197 12.96 -4.18 -11.97
CA ALA A 197 14.09 -3.83 -12.81
C ALA A 197 15.12 -4.96 -12.87
N SER A 198 15.71 -5.16 -14.05
CA SER A 198 16.87 -6.03 -14.18
C SER A 198 18.11 -5.38 -13.52
N GLU A 199 19.11 -6.19 -13.14
CA GLU A 199 20.37 -5.65 -12.62
C GLU A 199 21.05 -4.69 -13.60
N TYR A 200 20.95 -4.98 -14.91
CA TYR A 200 21.44 -4.08 -15.96
C TYR A 200 20.72 -2.72 -15.96
N ASP A 201 19.39 -2.71 -15.79
CA ASP A 201 18.61 -1.46 -15.76
C ASP A 201 18.88 -0.65 -14.48
N LYS A 202 19.17 -1.32 -13.37
CA LYS A 202 19.60 -0.67 -12.13
C LYS A 202 20.97 -0.02 -12.31
N GLU A 203 21.95 -0.78 -12.81
CA GLU A 203 23.31 -0.28 -13.04
C GLU A 203 23.34 0.88 -14.04
N LYS A 204 22.56 0.78 -15.13
CA LYS A 204 22.43 1.86 -16.11
C LYS A 204 21.87 3.14 -15.50
N ARG A 205 20.82 3.05 -14.67
CA ARG A 205 20.24 4.22 -13.99
C ARG A 205 21.21 4.81 -12.97
N ASP A 206 21.85 3.96 -12.17
CA ASP A 206 22.85 4.38 -11.20
C ASP A 206 24.00 5.15 -11.86
N ARG A 207 24.45 4.70 -13.03
CA ARG A 207 25.48 5.39 -13.80
C ARG A 207 25.00 6.75 -14.33
N LEU A 208 23.81 6.80 -14.90
CA LEU A 208 23.25 8.06 -15.44
C LEU A 208 23.07 9.11 -14.34
N GLU A 209 22.58 8.71 -13.17
CA GLU A 209 22.42 9.62 -12.03
C GLU A 209 23.77 10.08 -11.47
N ALA A 210 24.78 9.20 -11.41
CA ALA A 210 26.13 9.60 -11.00
C ALA A 210 26.75 10.61 -11.99
N GLU A 211 26.53 10.43 -13.29
CA GLU A 211 26.97 11.37 -14.33
C GLU A 211 26.21 12.71 -14.26
N GLU A 212 24.94 12.72 -13.85
CA GLU A 212 24.16 13.94 -13.61
C GLU A 212 24.59 14.68 -12.34
N GLU A 213 24.83 13.95 -11.25
CA GLU A 213 25.31 14.53 -9.99
C GLU A 213 26.71 15.12 -10.13
N ALA A 214 27.60 14.46 -10.88
CA ALA A 214 28.93 14.99 -11.19
C ALA A 214 28.84 16.31 -11.98
N ARG A 215 28.03 16.35 -13.04
CA ARG A 215 27.80 17.58 -13.83
C ARG A 215 27.19 18.69 -12.99
N ALA A 216 26.24 18.38 -12.11
CA ALA A 216 25.64 19.36 -11.23
C ALA A 216 26.62 19.88 -10.16
N ALA A 217 27.57 19.06 -9.72
CA ALA A 217 28.63 19.48 -8.81
C ALA A 217 29.66 20.37 -9.50
N GLU A 218 30.05 20.05 -10.74
CA GLU A 218 30.93 20.87 -11.57
C GLU A 218 30.31 22.25 -11.82
N GLN A 219 29.02 22.31 -12.20
CA GLN A 219 28.31 23.58 -12.41
C GLN A 219 28.24 24.44 -11.15
N ARG A 220 28.02 23.84 -9.97
CA ARG A 220 28.04 24.59 -8.70
C ARG A 220 29.43 25.14 -8.36
N GLN A 221 30.48 24.36 -8.62
CA GLN A 221 31.85 24.83 -8.42
C GLN A 221 32.22 25.97 -9.38
N GLU A 222 31.75 25.90 -10.63
CA GLU A 222 31.93 26.98 -11.60
C GLU A 222 31.13 28.24 -11.24
N GLU A 223 29.89 28.11 -10.74
CA GLU A 223 29.09 29.23 -10.25
C GLU A 223 29.68 29.87 -8.99
N GLU A 224 30.15 29.07 -8.02
CA GLU A 224 30.82 29.57 -6.81
C GLU A 224 32.16 30.25 -7.14
N ALA A 225 32.92 29.72 -8.10
CA ALA A 225 34.14 30.35 -8.60
C ALA A 225 33.84 31.64 -9.39
N SER A 226 32.73 31.69 -10.11
CA SER A 226 32.24 32.86 -10.86
C SER A 226 31.68 33.97 -9.95
N LEU A 227 31.15 33.64 -8.77
CA LEU A 227 30.52 34.62 -7.86
C LEU A 227 31.50 35.30 -6.89
N GLY A 228 32.79 34.93 -6.90
CA GLY A 228 33.84 35.69 -6.23
C GLY A 228 33.61 35.91 -4.72
N VAL A 229 33.15 34.90 -3.99
CA VAL A 229 33.08 34.97 -2.52
C VAL A 229 34.49 34.76 -1.96
N SER A 230 35.22 35.87 -1.80
CA SER A 230 36.45 35.91 -0.99
C SER A 230 36.13 35.46 0.44
N PRO A 231 36.84 34.47 1.02
CA PRO A 231 36.71 34.18 2.44
C PRO A 231 37.38 35.33 3.20
N LEU A 232 36.57 36.17 3.82
CA LEU A 232 37.05 37.23 4.71
C LEU A 232 37.49 36.57 6.03
N LEU A 233 38.76 36.14 6.04
CA LEU A 233 39.56 35.90 7.23
C LEU A 233 39.84 37.25 7.91
N THR A 234 39.14 37.54 9.00
CA THR A 234 39.67 38.14 10.25
C THR A 234 38.61 38.12 11.33
#